data_AF-A0A399XGC7-F1
#
_entry.id   AF-A0A399XGC7-F1
#
_cell.length_a   1.000
_cell.length_b   1.000
_cell.length_c   1.000
_cell.angle_alpha   90.00
_cell.angle_beta   90.00
_cell.angle_gamma   90.00
#
_symmetry.space_group_name_H-M   'P 1'
#
loop_
_entity.id
_entity.type
_entity.pdbx_description
1 polymer ?
#
loop_
_entity_poly.entity_id
_entity_poly.type
_entity_poly.pdbx_seq_one_letter_code
_entity_poly.pdbx_strand_id
1 'polypeptide(L)'
;MSTSYVMKVSSNGQVSIPADARARWQAEKMLVVDLGDRLVMRPLPEDAVDSLIAKYKGGLSTDEARRRSRKDDAAAERRKRR
;
A
#
# COMPACT_ATOMS: atom_id res chain seq x y z
N MET A 1 0.20 21.58 5.97
CA MET A 1 -1.05 22.18 6.47
C MET A 1 -2.19 21.21 6.18
N SER A 2 -3.07 20.94 7.14
CA SER A 2 -4.27 20.14 6.90
C SER A 2 -5.40 21.04 6.42
N THR A 3 -6.05 20.66 5.33
CA THR A 3 -7.24 21.35 4.81
C THR A 3 -8.46 20.47 5.07
N SER A 4 -9.51 21.05 5.64
CA SER A 4 -10.78 20.38 5.90
C SER A 4 -11.86 20.91 4.96
N TYR A 5 -12.72 20.02 4.46
CA TYR A 5 -13.83 20.36 3.58
C TYR A 5 -15.12 19.80 4.16
N VAL A 6 -16.20 20.58 4.12
CA VAL A 6 -17.56 20.09 4.39
C VAL A 6 -18.23 19.86 3.04
N MET A 7 -18.59 18.61 2.76
CA MET A 7 -19.17 18.19 1.49
C MET A 7 -20.58 17.68 1.73
N LYS A 8 -21.48 17.96 0.79
CA LYS A 8 -22.80 17.34 0.78
C LYS A 8 -22.67 15.85 0.48
N VAL A 9 -23.41 15.03 1.23
CA VAL A 9 -23.70 13.65 0.83
C VAL A 9 -24.85 13.70 -0.17
N SER A 10 -24.63 13.18 -1.38
CA SER A 10 -25.69 13.08 -2.38
C SER A 10 -26.77 12.09 -1.94
N SER A 11 -27.93 12.12 -2.62
CA SER A 11 -29.07 11.25 -2.29
C SER A 11 -28.76 9.75 -2.38
N ASN A 12 -27.81 9.37 -3.25
CA ASN A 12 -27.32 8.00 -3.39
C ASN A 12 -26.15 7.68 -2.44
N GLY A 13 -25.87 8.52 -1.44
CA GLY A 13 -24.87 8.24 -0.41
C GLY A 13 -23.41 8.53 -0.82
N GLN A 14 -23.17 9.26 -1.90
CA GLN A 14 -21.82 9.58 -2.37
C GLN A 14 -21.33 10.91 -1.80
N VAL A 15 -20.01 11.02 -1.64
CA VAL A 15 -19.33 12.29 -1.32
C VAL A 15 -18.28 12.54 -2.40
N SER A 16 -18.33 13.73 -3.00
CA SER A 16 -17.33 14.11 -4.02
C SER A 16 -15.98 14.42 -3.38
N ILE A 17 -14.89 14.00 -4.04
CA ILE A 17 -13.53 14.38 -3.65
C ILE A 17 -13.27 15.83 -4.10
N PRO A 18 -12.77 16.72 -3.22
CA PRO A 18 -12.44 18.11 -3.57
C PRO A 18 -11.55 18.23 -4.80
N ALA A 19 -11.76 19.26 -5.62
CA ALA A 19 -11.06 19.44 -6.89
C ALA A 19 -9.53 19.40 -6.74
N ASP A 20 -8.98 20.10 -5.75
CA ASP A 20 -7.53 20.11 -5.49
C ASP A 20 -7.00 18.72 -5.14
N ALA A 21 -7.76 17.93 -4.39
CA ALA A 21 -7.37 16.56 -4.05
C ALA A 21 -7.40 15.66 -5.29
N ARG A 22 -8.42 15.78 -6.16
CA ARG A 22 -8.49 15.05 -7.44
C ARG A 22 -7.32 15.38 -8.35
N ALA A 23 -6.99 16.67 -8.48
CA ALA A 23 -5.88 17.13 -9.32
C ALA A 23 -4.53 16.61 -8.82
N ARG A 24 -4.34 16.49 -7.51
CA ARG A 24 -3.12 15.93 -6.90
C ARG A 24 -3.04 14.41 -7.03
N TRP A 25 -4.15 13.70 -6.84
CA TRP A 25 -4.13 12.24 -6.77
C TRP A 25 -4.20 11.56 -8.13
N GLN A 26 -4.90 12.16 -9.10
CA GLN A 26 -5.07 11.62 -10.46
C GLN A 26 -5.40 10.11 -10.47
N ALA A 27 -6.20 9.66 -9.50
CA ALA A 27 -6.47 8.25 -9.27
C ALA A 27 -7.88 7.89 -9.72
N GLU A 28 -8.01 6.76 -10.42
CA GLU A 28 -9.30 6.18 -10.79
C GLU A 28 -9.90 5.30 -9.70
N LYS A 29 -9.03 4.71 -8.86
CA LYS A 29 -9.41 3.78 -7.79
C LYS A 29 -8.94 4.31 -6.45
N MET A 30 -9.79 4.14 -5.44
CA MET A 30 -9.51 4.52 -4.06
C MET A 30 -9.62 3.28 -3.17
N LEU A 31 -8.65 3.10 -2.27
CA LEU A 31 -8.86 2.22 -1.12
C LEU A 31 -9.68 3.00 -0.08
N VAL A 32 -10.77 2.39 0.38
CA VAL A 32 -11.61 2.90 1.47
C VAL A 32 -11.51 1.93 2.62
N VAL A 33 -11.12 2.42 3.79
CA VAL A 33 -11.08 1.66 5.03
C VAL A 33 -12.13 2.24 5.97
N ASP A 34 -13.04 1.38 6.41
CA ASP A 34 -14.04 1.71 7.41
C ASP A 34 -13.50 1.41 8.81
N LEU A 35 -13.53 2.42 9.67
CA LEU A 35 -13.11 2.35 11.07
C LEU A 35 -14.30 2.48 12.05
N GLY A 36 -15.54 2.50 11.56
CA GLY A 36 -16.76 2.62 12.34
C GLY A 36 -17.20 4.08 12.58
N ASP A 37 -16.31 4.93 13.09
CA ASP A 37 -16.59 6.36 13.32
C ASP A 37 -16.22 7.25 12.12
N ARG A 38 -15.36 6.75 11.23
CA ARG A 38 -14.87 7.46 10.05
C ARG A 38 -14.38 6.53 8.96
N LEU A 39 -14.34 7.08 7.75
CA LEU A 39 -13.68 6.47 6.61
C LEU A 39 -12.29 7.08 6.42
N VAL A 40 -11.30 6.23 6.16
CA VAL A 40 -9.97 6.66 5.70
C VAL A 40 -9.81 6.23 4.25
N MET A 41 -9.47 7.17 3.39
CA MET A 41 -9.34 6.93 1.95
C MET A 41 -7.93 7.25 1.48
N ARG A 42 -7.41 6.44 0.56
CA ARG A 42 -6.16 6.74 -0.17
C ARG A 42 -6.27 6.32 -1.64
N PRO A 43 -5.60 7.03 -2.57
CA PRO A 43 -5.54 6.59 -3.96
C PRO A 43 -4.83 5.23 -4.06
N LEU A 44 -5.34 4.38 -4.96
CA LEU A 44 -4.71 3.14 -5.35
C LEU A 44 -3.98 3.37 -6.69
N PRO A 45 -2.72 2.94 -6.83
CA PRO A 45 -2.04 2.94 -8.12
C PRO A 45 -2.84 2.11 -9.14
N GLU A 46 -2.80 2.53 -10.41
CA GLU A 46 -3.44 1.80 -11.51
C GLU A 46 -2.87 0.37 -11.60
N ASP A 47 -1.54 0.25 -11.51
CA ASP A 47 -0.83 -1.01 -11.36
C ASP A 47 -0.19 -1.12 -9.96
N ALA A 48 -0.88 -1.82 -9.07
CA ALA A 48 -0.40 -2.09 -7.72
C ALA A 48 0.85 -3.00 -7.71
N VAL A 49 1.00 -3.88 -8.70
CA VAL A 49 2.09 -4.85 -8.80
C VAL A 49 3.36 -4.14 -9.27
N ASP A 50 3.29 -3.35 -10.34
CA ASP A 50 4.42 -2.57 -10.82
C ASP A 50 4.91 -1.55 -9.78
N SER A 51 3.98 -0.94 -9.03
CA SER A 51 4.33 -0.07 -7.90
C SER A 51 5.12 -0.81 -6.81
N LEU A 52 4.75 -2.06 -6.51
CA LEU A 52 5.48 -2.91 -5.57
C LEU A 52 6.85 -3.32 -6.14
N ILE A 53 6.92 -3.74 -7.40
CA ILE A 53 8.17 -4.12 -8.07
C ILE A 53 9.17 -2.96 -8.05
N ALA A 54 8.71 -1.74 -8.39
CA ALA A 54 9.53 -0.54 -8.35
C ALA A 54 10.04 -0.22 -6.93
N LYS A 55 9.21 -0.40 -5.90
CA LYS A 55 9.60 -0.19 -4.49
C LYS A 55 10.73 -1.12 -4.04
N TYR A 56 10.79 -2.33 -4.57
CA TYR A 56 11.83 -3.32 -4.26
C TYR A 56 12.94 -3.39 -5.31
N LYS A 57 13.02 -2.41 -6.22
CA LYS A 57 14.07 -2.35 -7.24
C LYS A 57 15.45 -2.27 -6.59
N GLY A 58 16.30 -3.27 -6.83
CA GLY A 58 17.61 -3.44 -6.17
C GLY A 58 17.61 -4.41 -4.98
N GLY A 59 16.46 -4.97 -4.62
CA GLY A 59 16.36 -6.10 -3.69
C GLY A 59 16.81 -7.42 -4.33
N LEU A 60 17.05 -8.43 -3.49
CA LEU A 60 17.31 -9.79 -3.96
C LEU A 60 16.10 -10.29 -4.75
N SER A 61 16.36 -11.06 -5.81
CA SER A 61 15.30 -11.85 -6.41
C SER A 61 14.70 -12.81 -5.38
N THR A 62 13.45 -13.21 -5.58
CA THR A 62 12.76 -14.15 -4.69
C THR A 62 13.56 -15.44 -4.49
N ASP A 63 14.22 -15.92 -5.54
CA ASP A 63 15.03 -17.15 -5.48
C ASP A 63 16.33 -16.95 -4.70
N GLU A 64 16.99 -15.80 -4.85
CA GLU A 64 18.17 -15.47 -4.03
C GLU A 64 17.80 -15.29 -2.56
N ALA A 65 16.67 -14.65 -2.26
CA ALA A 65 16.16 -14.50 -0.90
C ALA A 65 15.89 -15.87 -0.26
N ARG A 66 15.23 -16.79 -0.98
CA ARG A 66 15.00 -18.18 -0.53
C ARG A 66 16.31 -18.93 -0.34
N ARG A 67 17.25 -18.81 -1.28
CA ARG A 67 18.56 -19.47 -1.18
C ARG A 67 19.34 -18.99 0.05
N ARG A 68 19.30 -17.69 0.34
CA ARG A 68 19.93 -17.12 1.54
C ARG A 68 19.27 -17.64 2.82
N SER A 69 17.93 -17.63 2.89
CA SER A 69 17.20 -18.18 4.05
C SER A 69 17.61 -19.61 4.37
N ARG A 70 17.66 -20.48 3.34
CA ARG A 70 18.09 -21.89 3.53
C ARG A 70 19.52 -22.01 4.06
N LYS A 71 20.43 -21.13 3.63
CA LYS A 71 21.81 -21.11 4.14
C LYS A 71 21.86 -20.68 5.60
N ASP A 72 21.08 -19.66 5.96
CA ASP A 72 21.00 -19.13 7.32
C ASP A 72 20.41 -20.19 8.27
N ASP A 73 19.36 -20.89 7.85
CA ASP A 73 18.75 -22.01 8.59
C ASP A 73 19.75 -23.15 8.81
N ALA A 74 20.47 -23.56 7.75
CA ALA A 74 21.50 -24.60 7.85
C ALA A 74 22.64 -24.20 8.80
N ALA A 75 23.03 -22.92 8.79
CA ALA A 75 24.05 -22.41 9.71
C ALA A 75 23.56 -22.39 11.16
N ALA A 76 22.30 -22.01 11.40
CA ALA A 76 21.68 -22.02 12.72
C ALA A 76 21.61 -23.44 13.30
N GLU A 77 21.19 -24.42 12.50
CA GLU A 77 21.14 -25.82 12.93
C GLU A 77 22.53 -26.39 13.22
N ARG A 78 23.56 -26.02 12.43
CA ARG A 78 24.95 -26.41 12.74
C ARG A 78 25.46 -25.83 14.06
N ARG A 79 25.05 -24.61 14.44
CA ARG A 79 25.41 -24.00 15.73
C ARG A 79 24.73 -24.70 16.90
N LYS A 80 23.48 -25.13 16.76
CA LYS A 80 22.75 -25.85 17.81
C LYS A 80 23.26 -27.27 18.06
N ARG A 81 23.83 -27.91 17.04
CA ARG A 81 24.37 -29.28 17.12
C ARG A 81 25.80 -29.37 17.68
N ARG A 82 26.39 -28.24 18.06
CA ARG A 82 27.76 -28.14 18.60
C ARG A 82 27.70 -27.75 20.06
#